data_AF-A0A938EDE8-F1
#
_entry.id   AF-A0A938EDE8-F1
#
_cell.length_a   1.000
_cell.length_b   1.000
_cell.length_c   1.000
_cell.angle_alpha   90.00
_cell.angle_beta   90.00
_cell.angle_gamma   90.00
#
_symmetry.space_group_name_H-M   'P 1'
#
loop_
_entity.id
_entity.type
_entity.pdbx_description
1 polymer ?
#
loop_
_entity_poly.entity_id
_entity_poly.type
_entity_poly.pdbx_seq_one_letter_code
_entity_poly.pdbx_strand_id
1 'polypeptide(L)'
;MSDHDALVRAVAAIVEGGEESDAILRAAVDALARASGAGAGIRFVEEGAFSDGPWAGPAGERAAEVPIRYEDDVVAELVSGAPLDDAARAAWKRVADLLSPFCLVGWDIGGEDWEP
;
A
#
# COMPACT_ATOMS: atom_id res chain seq x y z
N MET A 1 8.32 -21.54 -4.64
CA MET A 1 7.73 -20.47 -3.80
C MET A 1 7.17 -19.45 -4.77
N SER A 2 5.89 -19.07 -4.63
CA SER A 2 5.25 -18.14 -5.57
C SER A 2 5.81 -16.73 -5.38
N ASP A 3 5.87 -15.93 -6.44
CA ASP A 3 6.25 -14.50 -6.37
C ASP A 3 5.34 -13.73 -5.40
N HIS A 4 4.08 -14.14 -5.31
CA HIS A 4 3.08 -13.63 -4.36
C HIS A 4 3.43 -13.93 -2.90
N ASP A 5 3.95 -15.13 -2.61
CA ASP A 5 4.39 -15.47 -1.25
C ASP A 5 5.68 -14.74 -0.89
N ALA A 6 6.55 -14.51 -1.88
CA ALA A 6 7.77 -13.73 -1.71
C ALA A 6 7.46 -12.26 -1.38
N LEU A 7 6.48 -11.65 -2.07
CA LEU A 7 5.99 -10.30 -1.77
C LEU A 7 5.51 -10.18 -0.32
N VAL A 8 4.61 -11.07 0.13
CA VAL A 8 4.07 -11.01 1.49
C VAL A 8 5.18 -11.15 2.53
N ARG A 9 6.15 -12.05 2.30
CA ARG A 9 7.31 -12.19 3.19
C ARG A 9 8.22 -10.97 3.20
N ALA A 10 8.44 -10.35 2.04
CA ALA A 10 9.25 -9.14 1.95
C ALA A 10 8.61 -7.99 2.75
N VAL A 11 7.29 -7.80 2.63
CA VAL A 11 6.57 -6.79 3.40
C VAL A 11 6.56 -7.13 4.90
N ALA A 12 6.38 -8.39 5.28
CA ALA A 12 6.47 -8.79 6.68
C ALA A 12 7.85 -8.44 7.28
N ALA A 13 8.94 -8.69 6.55
CA ALA A 13 10.29 -8.33 7.00
C ALA A 13 10.49 -6.81 7.11
N ILE A 14 9.87 -6.01 6.23
CA ILE A 14 9.87 -4.54 6.32
C ILE A 14 9.17 -4.09 7.61
N VAL A 15 8.00 -4.67 7.89
CA VAL A 15 7.22 -4.38 9.10
C VAL A 15 7.99 -4.75 10.37
N GLU A 16 8.61 -5.93 10.40
CA GLU A 16 9.38 -6.42 11.55
C GLU A 16 10.65 -5.62 11.82
N GLY A 17 11.26 -5.04 10.78
CA GLY A 17 12.50 -4.28 10.88
C GLY A 17 12.34 -2.76 10.92
N GLY A 18 11.13 -2.23 10.72
CA GLY A 18 10.87 -0.80 10.62
C GLY A 18 10.62 -0.14 11.96
N GLU A 19 11.15 1.08 12.14
CA GLU A 19 10.98 1.87 13.38
C GLU A 19 9.92 2.97 13.24
N GLU A 20 9.65 3.44 12.03
CA GLU A 20 8.69 4.52 11.74
C GLU A 20 7.62 4.06 10.73
N SER A 21 6.35 4.33 11.02
CA SER A 21 5.21 3.97 10.14
C SER A 21 5.40 4.48 8.72
N ASP A 22 5.86 5.73 8.60
CA ASP A 22 6.11 6.41 7.34
C ASP A 22 7.14 5.72 6.45
N ALA A 23 8.21 5.21 7.07
CA ALA A 23 9.25 4.46 6.37
C ALA A 23 8.75 3.06 5.97
N ILE A 24 7.98 2.41 6.85
CA ILE A 24 7.36 1.10 6.59
C ILE A 24 6.42 1.18 5.38
N LEU A 25 5.53 2.17 5.34
CA LEU A 25 4.55 2.33 4.27
C LEU A 25 5.21 2.64 2.93
N ARG A 26 6.21 3.54 2.90
CA ARG A 26 6.98 3.83 1.67
C ARG A 26 7.71 2.58 1.15
N ALA A 27 8.36 1.82 2.03
CA ALA A 27 9.08 0.61 1.64
C ALA A 27 8.13 -0.49 1.14
N ALA A 28 6.96 -0.64 1.76
CA ALA A 28 5.95 -1.62 1.34
C ALA A 28 5.35 -1.26 -0.03
N VAL A 29 5.09 0.02 -0.28
CA VAL A 29 4.62 0.52 -1.59
C VAL A 29 5.67 0.28 -2.69
N ASP A 30 6.96 0.50 -2.42
CA ASP A 30 8.04 0.16 -3.36
C ASP A 30 8.09 -1.34 -3.66
N ALA A 31 7.92 -2.19 -2.64
CA ALA A 31 7.85 -3.65 -2.83
C ALA A 31 6.65 -4.07 -3.70
N LEU A 32 5.49 -3.46 -3.50
CA LEU A 32 4.28 -3.69 -4.31
C LEU A 32 4.49 -3.30 -5.77
N ALA A 33 5.05 -2.11 -6.02
CA ALA A 33 5.32 -1.62 -7.37
C ALA A 33 6.31 -2.51 -8.13
N ARG A 34 7.38 -2.96 -7.46
CA ARG A 34 8.35 -3.90 -8.05
C ARG A 34 7.74 -5.26 -8.36
N ALA A 35 6.89 -5.77 -7.47
CA ALA A 35 6.25 -7.08 -7.66
C ALA A 35 5.19 -7.07 -8.76
N SER A 36 4.45 -5.97 -8.93
CA SER A 36 3.45 -5.82 -10.00
C SER A 36 4.05 -5.43 -11.35
N GLY A 37 5.26 -4.85 -11.36
CA GLY A 37 5.84 -4.24 -12.55
C GLY A 37 5.09 -2.96 -13.01
N ALA A 38 4.23 -2.41 -12.15
CA ALA A 38 3.40 -1.25 -12.40
C ALA A 38 3.48 -0.26 -11.24
N GLY A 39 2.85 0.90 -11.37
CA GLY A 39 2.69 1.82 -10.26
C GLY A 39 1.90 1.20 -9.11
N ALA A 40 2.25 1.51 -7.87
CA ALA A 40 1.49 1.13 -6.69
C ALA A 40 1.50 2.26 -5.66
N GLY A 41 0.48 2.34 -4.82
CA GLY A 41 0.44 3.32 -3.76
C GLY A 41 -0.56 2.98 -2.66
N ILE A 42 -0.70 3.89 -1.72
CA ILE A 42 -1.70 3.85 -0.65
C ILE A 42 -2.46 5.17 -0.61
N ARG A 43 -3.75 5.11 -0.28
CA ARG A 43 -4.62 6.28 -0.04
C ARG A 43 -5.23 6.16 1.35
N PHE A 44 -5.17 7.21 2.16
CA PHE A 44 -5.66 7.20 3.54
C PHE A 44 -7.07 7.77 3.62
N VAL A 45 -7.88 7.29 4.55
CA VAL A 45 -9.15 7.93 4.88
C VAL A 45 -8.89 9.06 5.87
N GLU A 46 -9.08 10.30 5.41
CA GLU A 46 -8.95 11.53 6.18
C GLU A 46 -10.26 12.30 6.13
N GLU A 47 -10.83 12.63 7.29
CA GLU A 47 -12.11 13.35 7.40
C GLU A 47 -13.27 12.73 6.57
N GLY A 48 -13.22 11.40 6.34
CA GLY A 48 -14.22 10.68 5.55
C GLY A 48 -14.00 10.72 4.03
N ALA A 49 -12.88 11.27 3.56
CA ALA A 49 -12.44 11.28 2.17
C ALA A 49 -11.10 10.57 1.99
N PHE A 50 -10.79 10.12 0.77
CA PHE A 50 -9.49 9.53 0.47
C PHE A 50 -8.45 10.61 0.11
N SER A 51 -7.37 10.66 0.88
CA SER A 51 -6.17 11.46 0.65
C SER A 51 -5.06 10.59 0.07
N ASP A 52 -4.29 11.10 -0.90
CA ASP A 52 -3.24 10.34 -1.55
C ASP A 52 -2.00 10.26 -0.65
N GLY A 53 -1.49 9.03 -0.46
CA GLY A 53 -0.29 8.72 0.30
C GLY A 53 0.92 8.42 -0.60
N PRO A 54 1.90 7.64 -0.12
CA PRO A 54 3.07 7.30 -0.90
C PRO A 54 2.70 6.48 -2.14
N TRP A 55 3.38 6.81 -3.23
CA TRP A 55 3.30 6.15 -4.54
C TRP A 55 4.69 5.74 -5.00
N ALA A 56 4.81 4.58 -5.65
CA ALA A 56 6.02 4.11 -6.30
C ALA A 56 5.73 3.54 -7.69
N GLY A 57 6.72 3.64 -8.57
CA GLY A 57 6.62 3.14 -9.94
C GLY A 57 6.01 4.13 -10.94
N PRO A 58 5.77 3.69 -12.18
CA PRO A 58 5.26 4.56 -13.25
C PRO A 58 3.93 5.23 -12.88
N ALA A 59 3.77 6.50 -13.26
CA ALA A 59 2.49 7.18 -13.21
C ALA A 59 1.50 6.51 -14.16
N GLY A 60 0.22 6.46 -13.78
CA GLY A 60 -0.83 5.84 -14.58
C GLY A 60 -2.18 5.86 -13.89
N GLU A 61 -3.20 5.38 -14.61
CA GLU A 61 -4.54 5.24 -14.07
C GLU A 61 -4.59 4.16 -12.98
N ARG A 62 -5.42 4.38 -11.95
CA ARG A 62 -5.72 3.39 -10.92
C ARG A 62 -6.55 2.26 -11.53
N ALA A 63 -5.94 1.10 -11.69
CA ALA A 63 -6.56 -0.05 -12.36
C ALA A 63 -7.14 -1.08 -11.36
N ALA A 64 -6.67 -1.09 -10.12
CA ALA A 64 -7.23 -1.91 -9.05
C ALA A 64 -7.00 -1.30 -7.66
N GLU A 65 -7.94 -1.57 -6.76
CA GLU A 65 -7.93 -1.10 -5.38
C GLU A 65 -8.13 -2.30 -4.43
N VAL A 66 -7.45 -2.26 -3.28
CA VAL A 66 -7.55 -3.26 -2.20
C VAL A 66 -7.66 -2.52 -0.85
N PRO A 67 -8.79 -2.63 -0.13
CA PRO A 67 -8.99 -1.91 1.11
C PRO A 67 -8.08 -2.45 2.23
N ILE A 68 -7.53 -1.53 3.01
CA ILE A 68 -6.86 -1.77 4.29
C ILE A 68 -7.89 -1.49 5.39
N ARG A 69 -8.15 -2.49 6.22
CA ARG A 69 -9.12 -2.40 7.31
C ARG A 69 -8.44 -2.48 8.67
N TYR A 70 -8.94 -1.70 9.61
CA TYR A 70 -8.60 -1.78 11.03
C TYR A 70 -9.90 -1.80 11.83
N GLU A 71 -10.08 -2.82 12.69
CA GLU A 71 -11.31 -2.99 13.49
C GLU A 71 -12.61 -2.84 12.67
N ASP A 72 -12.66 -3.50 11.49
CA ASP A 72 -13.74 -3.46 10.49
C ASP A 72 -13.91 -2.15 9.70
N ASP A 73 -13.28 -1.06 10.10
CA ASP A 73 -13.29 0.21 9.36
C ASP A 73 -12.25 0.24 8.24
N VAL A 74 -12.60 0.84 7.10
CA VAL A 74 -11.61 1.12 6.04
C VAL A 74 -10.83 2.35 6.45
N VAL A 75 -9.53 2.18 6.67
CA VAL A 75 -8.62 3.26 7.10
C VAL A 75 -7.70 3.72 5.97
N ALA A 76 -7.47 2.86 4.98
CA ALA A 76 -6.71 3.17 3.79
C ALA A 76 -7.06 2.20 2.64
N GLU A 77 -6.51 2.44 1.45
CA GLU A 77 -6.61 1.57 0.28
C GLU A 77 -5.24 1.43 -0.39
N LEU A 78 -4.83 0.21 -0.70
CA LEU A 78 -3.76 -0.05 -1.65
C LEU A 78 -4.27 0.14 -3.07
N VAL A 79 -3.46 0.76 -3.91
CA VAL A 79 -3.78 1.09 -5.28
C VAL A 79 -2.74 0.46 -6.20
N SER A 80 -3.19 -0.13 -7.30
CA SER A 80 -2.36 -0.67 -8.37
C SER A 80 -2.63 0.07 -9.68
N GLY A 81 -1.58 0.43 -10.41
CA GLY A 81 -1.63 0.91 -11.78
C GLY A 81 -1.88 -0.19 -12.82
N ALA A 82 -1.97 -1.46 -12.39
CA ALA A 82 -2.30 -2.60 -13.23
C ALA A 82 -3.44 -3.43 -12.62
N PRO A 83 -4.28 -4.10 -13.44
CA PRO A 83 -5.29 -5.02 -12.94
C PRO A 83 -4.64 -6.17 -12.17
N LEU A 84 -5.30 -6.61 -11.10
CA LEU A 84 -4.85 -7.73 -10.27
C LEU A 84 -5.71 -8.96 -10.58
N ASP A 85 -5.05 -10.08 -10.89
CA ASP A 85 -5.70 -11.38 -10.89
C ASP A 85 -6.03 -11.86 -9.47
N ASP A 86 -6.69 -13.00 -9.33
CA ASP A 86 -7.15 -13.50 -8.02
C ASP A 86 -5.99 -13.83 -7.07
N ALA A 87 -4.86 -14.32 -7.60
CA ALA A 87 -3.69 -14.66 -6.79
C ALA A 87 -2.97 -13.41 -6.29
N ALA A 88 -2.80 -12.42 -7.17
CA ALA A 88 -2.24 -11.12 -6.85
C ALA A 88 -3.12 -10.39 -5.84
N ARG A 89 -4.44 -10.37 -6.07
CA ARG A 89 -5.40 -9.77 -5.13
C ARG A 89 -5.37 -10.43 -3.76
N ALA A 90 -5.22 -11.76 -3.68
CA ALA A 90 -5.10 -12.46 -2.41
C ALA A 90 -3.80 -12.09 -1.66
N ALA A 91 -2.69 -11.91 -2.38
CA ALA A 91 -1.43 -11.46 -1.79
C ALA A 91 -1.51 -10.01 -1.29
N TRP A 92 -2.09 -9.12 -2.09
CA TRP A 92 -2.30 -7.71 -1.73
C TRP A 92 -3.22 -7.55 -0.52
N LYS A 93 -4.24 -8.40 -0.37
CA LYS A 93 -5.07 -8.42 0.86
C LYS A 93 -4.25 -8.76 2.10
N ARG A 94 -3.34 -9.74 2.03
CA ARG A 94 -2.46 -10.08 3.15
C ARG A 94 -1.48 -8.95 3.46
N VAL A 95 -0.97 -8.28 2.43
CA VAL A 95 -0.16 -7.07 2.61
C VAL A 95 -0.97 -5.96 3.28
N ALA A 96 -2.21 -5.73 2.85
CA ALA A 96 -3.11 -4.76 3.48
C ALA A 96 -3.32 -5.06 4.98
N ASP A 97 -3.53 -6.32 5.34
CA ASP A 97 -3.65 -6.74 6.75
C ASP A 97 -2.40 -6.41 7.56
N LEU A 98 -1.20 -6.66 7.01
CA LEU A 98 0.08 -6.35 7.65
C LEU A 98 0.29 -4.84 7.85
N LEU A 99 -0.17 -4.02 6.91
CA LEU A 99 0.01 -2.57 6.95
C LEU A 99 -1.03 -1.84 7.79
N SER A 100 -2.15 -2.50 8.13
CA SER A 100 -3.27 -1.88 8.84
C SER A 100 -2.88 -1.10 10.12
N PRO A 101 -1.98 -1.56 11.01
CA PRO A 101 -1.65 -0.82 12.22
C PRO A 101 -0.89 0.48 11.95
N PHE A 102 -0.20 0.56 10.82
CA PHE A 102 0.64 1.70 10.44
C PHE A 102 -0.15 2.82 9.74
N CYS A 103 -1.40 2.55 9.36
CA CYS A 103 -2.27 3.50 8.66
C CYS A 103 -3.11 4.37 9.61
N LEU A 104 -3.00 4.16 10.93
CA LEU A 104 -3.78 4.90 11.95
C LEU A 104 -3.08 6.16 12.45
N VAL A 105 -1.76 6.23 12.26
CA VAL A 105 -0.99 7.43 12.58
C VAL A 105 -1.20 8.35 11.39
N GLY A 106 -1.83 9.51 11.61
CA GLY A 106 -2.12 10.46 10.53
C GLY A 106 -0.90 10.66 9.65
N TRP A 107 -1.07 10.42 8.35
CA TRP A 107 0.00 10.59 7.38
C TRP A 107 0.33 12.07 7.30
N ASP A 108 1.46 12.46 7.91
CA ASP A 108 1.97 13.82 7.76
C ASP A 108 2.58 13.90 6.36
N ILE A 109 1.77 14.31 5.38
CA ILE A 109 2.25 14.80 4.10
C ILE A 109 3.21 15.94 4.44
N GLY A 110 4.52 15.65 4.41
CA GLY A 110 5.59 16.63 4.51
C GLY A 110 5.64 17.59 3.31
N GLY A 111 4.49 18.14 2.92
CA GLY A 111 4.36 19.34 2.10
C GLY A 111 4.81 19.23 0.66
N GLU A 112 4.54 18.14 -0.06
CA GLU A 112 4.62 18.17 -1.54
C GLU A 112 3.34 17.60 -2.14
N ASP A 113 2.53 18.51 -2.70
CA ASP A 113 1.36 18.20 -3.52
C ASP A 113 1.80 17.33 -4.70
N TRP A 114 1.13 16.20 -4.90
CA TRP A 114 1.28 15.41 -6.10
C TRP A 114 0.55 16.13 -7.26
N GLU A 115 1.30 16.61 -8.25
CA GLU A 115 0.73 17.11 -9.51
C GLU A 115 0.65 15.97 -10.55
N PRO A 116 -0.50 15.81 -11.25
CA PRO A 116 -0.74 14.77 -12.25
C PRO A 116 0.06 14.92 -13.55
#